data_AF-A0A3M0YG87-F1
#
_entry.id   AF-A0A3M0YG87-F1
#
_cell.length_a   1.000
_cell.length_b   1.000
_cell.length_c   1.000
_cell.angle_alpha   90.00
_cell.angle_beta   90.00
_cell.angle_gamma   90.00
#
_symmetry.space_group_name_H-M   'P 1'
#
loop_
_entity.id
_entity.type
_entity.pdbx_description
1 polymer ?
#
loop_
_entity_poly.entity_id
_entity_poly.type
_entity_poly.pdbx_seq_one_letter_code
_entity_poly.pdbx_strand_id
1 'polypeptide(L)'
;MALPRIIGSYTGPERGPLFLCTGGMHGNEPAGVRALEIAFKMLELEPMVNHEFSYKGRFVGIRGNVQALERGVRFLQRDLNRMWTEEIVAHVRKTPRARLEAEELELKELLEVFDREVNTYQPDKIVLLDLHTTTARGGIFSIATDEPESIRIATNLHAPVITGMLRGITGTTLHWFVPDHFGGTETTGVAFEAGQHDDPLSVNRSISAIINCMRSIGAVKPEDVENRHDKLLITYSQGLPKVAELLYVYHIQPDEEFHM
;
A
#
# COMPACT_ATOMS: atom_id res chain seq x y z
N MET A 1 0.32 -23.56 -8.91
CA MET A 1 -0.94 -22.83 -9.14
C MET A 1 -0.58 -21.35 -9.16
N ALA A 2 -1.07 -20.60 -10.15
CA ALA A 2 -0.79 -19.16 -10.24
C ALA A 2 -1.32 -18.44 -8.99
N LEU A 3 -0.55 -17.47 -8.48
CA LEU A 3 -0.97 -16.70 -7.31
C LEU A 3 -2.20 -15.83 -7.66
N PRO A 4 -3.33 -15.92 -6.92
CA PRO A 4 -4.50 -15.10 -7.25
C PRO A 4 -4.22 -13.62 -6.99
N ARG A 5 -4.68 -12.73 -7.88
CA ARG A 5 -4.51 -11.27 -7.77
C ARG A 5 -5.08 -10.72 -6.45
N ILE A 6 -6.30 -11.13 -6.11
CA ILE A 6 -6.94 -10.75 -4.84
C ILE A 6 -6.54 -11.78 -3.78
N ILE A 7 -6.04 -11.26 -2.65
CA ILE A 7 -5.73 -12.04 -1.46
C ILE A 7 -7.01 -12.32 -0.67
N GLY A 8 -7.85 -11.30 -0.54
CA GLY A 8 -9.15 -11.38 0.15
C GLY A 8 -9.96 -10.10 -0.04
N SER A 9 -11.24 -10.19 0.32
CA SER A 9 -12.15 -9.05 0.41
C SER A 9 -13.05 -9.25 1.62
N TYR A 10 -13.22 -8.18 2.41
CA TYR A 10 -14.05 -8.17 3.61
C TYR A 10 -14.97 -6.95 3.56
N THR A 11 -16.29 -7.15 3.58
CA THR A 11 -17.27 -6.05 3.60
C THR A 11 -18.06 -6.15 4.88
N GLY A 12 -18.05 -5.08 5.67
CA GLY A 12 -18.81 -5.00 6.89
C GLY A 12 -20.28 -4.62 6.67
N PRO A 13 -21.11 -4.71 7.71
CA PRO A 13 -22.55 -4.42 7.62
C PRO A 13 -22.84 -2.92 7.40
N GLU A 14 -21.92 -2.04 7.79
CA GLU A 14 -22.07 -0.59 7.67
C GLU A 14 -21.31 -0.06 6.44
N ARG A 15 -21.93 0.86 5.68
CA ARG A 15 -21.25 1.56 4.58
C ARG A 15 -20.13 2.45 5.12
N GLY A 16 -19.03 2.53 4.39
CA GLY A 16 -17.81 3.22 4.81
C GLY A 16 -16.80 3.37 3.68
N PRO A 17 -15.52 3.60 4.00
CA PRO A 17 -14.48 3.73 2.98
C PRO A 17 -14.25 2.41 2.22
N LEU A 18 -13.83 2.52 0.96
CA LEU A 18 -13.14 1.44 0.26
C LEU A 18 -11.66 1.51 0.61
N PHE A 19 -11.20 0.56 1.42
CA PHE A 19 -9.81 0.39 1.76
C PHE A 19 -9.16 -0.63 0.82
N LEU A 20 -8.30 -0.16 -0.06
CA LEU A 20 -7.46 -0.96 -0.94
C LEU A 20 -6.07 -1.07 -0.33
N CYS A 21 -5.52 -2.28 -0.23
CA CYS A 21 -4.16 -2.46 0.26
C CYS A 21 -3.38 -3.37 -0.68
N THR A 22 -2.29 -2.83 -1.22
CA THR A 22 -1.40 -3.53 -2.14
C THR A 22 -0.17 -4.03 -1.40
N GLY A 23 0.26 -5.24 -1.71
CA GLY A 23 1.53 -5.79 -1.26
C GLY A 23 2.26 -6.43 -2.44
N GLY A 24 3.58 -6.31 -2.45
CA GLY A 24 4.41 -6.92 -3.50
C GLY A 24 4.28 -6.20 -4.85
N MET A 25 4.24 -4.86 -4.84
CA MET A 25 4.43 -4.06 -6.06
C MET A 25 5.79 -4.35 -6.72
N HIS A 26 6.79 -4.69 -5.91
CA HIS A 26 8.01 -5.36 -6.34
C HIS A 26 8.00 -6.82 -5.87
N GLY A 27 8.45 -7.74 -6.73
CA GLY A 27 8.35 -9.18 -6.47
C GLY A 27 9.31 -9.72 -5.42
N ASN A 28 10.38 -9.00 -5.11
CA ASN A 28 11.32 -9.32 -4.03
C ASN A 28 10.84 -8.82 -2.65
N GLU A 29 9.60 -8.35 -2.52
CA GLU A 29 9.04 -7.75 -1.29
C GLU A 29 7.79 -8.51 -0.78
N PRO A 30 7.89 -9.79 -0.42
CA PRO A 30 6.73 -10.63 -0.08
C PRO A 30 6.13 -10.34 1.31
N ALA A 31 6.69 -9.42 2.09
CA ALA A 31 6.24 -9.15 3.47
C ALA A 31 4.80 -8.61 3.52
N GLY A 32 4.46 -7.64 2.66
CA GLY A 32 3.11 -7.06 2.58
C GLY A 32 2.05 -8.09 2.17
N VAL A 33 2.39 -9.00 1.24
CA VAL A 33 1.48 -10.08 0.81
C VAL A 33 1.16 -11.01 1.99
N ARG A 34 2.19 -11.44 2.72
CA ARG A 34 2.03 -12.29 3.91
C ARG A 34 1.23 -11.59 5.01
N ALA A 35 1.44 -10.29 5.19
CA ALA A 35 0.68 -9.48 6.15
C ALA A 35 -0.80 -9.41 5.80
N LEU A 36 -1.15 -9.23 4.52
CA LEU A 36 -2.53 -9.23 4.05
C LEU A 36 -3.22 -10.58 4.26
N GLU A 37 -2.54 -11.69 3.97
CA GLU A 37 -3.06 -13.03 4.22
C GLU A 37 -3.38 -13.27 5.70
N ILE A 38 -2.55 -12.74 6.60
CA ILE A 38 -2.78 -12.83 8.05
C ILE A 38 -3.89 -11.88 8.49
N ALA A 39 -3.92 -10.65 7.98
CA ALA A 39 -4.93 -9.65 8.33
C ALA A 39 -6.35 -10.12 7.99
N PHE A 40 -6.55 -10.79 6.84
CA PHE A 40 -7.86 -11.37 6.51
C PHE A 40 -8.28 -12.49 7.47
N LYS A 41 -7.34 -13.36 7.88
CA LYS A 41 -7.63 -14.39 8.89
C LYS A 41 -7.99 -13.77 10.24
N MET A 42 -7.31 -12.69 10.62
CA MET A 42 -7.65 -11.95 11.85
C MET A 42 -9.07 -11.37 11.76
N LEU A 43 -9.41 -10.69 10.66
CA LEU A 43 -10.74 -10.13 10.45
C LEU A 43 -11.86 -11.17 10.43
N GLU A 44 -11.60 -12.36 9.89
CA GLU A 44 -12.58 -13.46 9.87
C GLU A 44 -12.84 -14.00 11.29
N LEU A 45 -11.81 -14.05 12.13
CA LEU A 45 -11.90 -14.55 13.50
C LEU A 45 -12.41 -13.52 14.51
N GLU A 46 -12.21 -12.22 14.24
CA GLU A 46 -12.51 -11.13 15.18
C GLU A 46 -13.96 -11.15 15.71
N PRO A 47 -15.02 -11.31 14.88
CA PRO A 47 -16.40 -11.39 15.37
C PRO A 47 -16.66 -12.57 16.33
N MET A 48 -15.83 -13.61 16.32
CA MET A 48 -15.97 -14.77 17.21
C MET A 48 -15.35 -14.51 18.60
N VAL A 49 -14.44 -13.54 18.71
CA VAL A 49 -13.71 -13.20 19.93
C VAL A 49 -14.27 -11.91 20.55
N ASN A 50 -14.65 -10.96 19.71
CA ASN A 50 -15.26 -9.69 20.07
C ASN A 50 -16.63 -9.57 19.37
N HIS A 51 -17.70 -9.95 20.07
CA HIS A 51 -19.06 -9.95 19.49
C HIS A 51 -19.59 -8.55 19.14
N GLU A 52 -18.98 -7.48 19.68
CA GLU A 52 -19.35 -6.09 19.39
C GLU A 52 -18.56 -5.52 18.20
N PHE A 53 -17.63 -6.30 17.63
CA PHE A 53 -16.85 -5.91 16.46
C PHE A 53 -17.77 -5.65 15.26
N SER A 54 -17.64 -4.46 14.68
CA SER A 54 -18.29 -4.10 13.42
C SER A 54 -17.26 -3.43 12.53
N TYR A 55 -17.10 -3.95 11.32
CA TYR A 55 -16.31 -3.29 10.29
C TYR A 55 -17.22 -2.33 9.51
N LYS A 56 -16.72 -1.14 9.24
CA LYS A 56 -17.40 -0.13 8.43
C LYS A 56 -16.65 0.05 7.12
N GLY A 57 -17.28 -0.26 6.00
CA GLY A 57 -16.65 -0.16 4.69
C GLY A 57 -16.38 -1.49 4.00
N ARG A 58 -15.46 -1.45 3.04
CA ARG A 58 -14.93 -2.64 2.35
C ARG A 58 -13.40 -2.61 2.39
N PHE A 59 -12.78 -3.73 2.75
CA PHE A 59 -11.34 -3.96 2.67
C PHE A 59 -11.02 -4.94 1.55
N VAL A 60 -10.06 -4.63 0.69
CA VAL A 60 -9.57 -5.52 -0.37
C VAL A 60 -8.04 -5.54 -0.36
N GLY A 61 -7.47 -6.74 -0.21
CA GLY A 61 -6.02 -6.95 -0.26
C GLY A 61 -5.59 -7.54 -1.60
N ILE A 62 -4.54 -6.97 -2.18
CA ILE A 62 -4.22 -7.13 -3.59
C ILE A 62 -2.72 -7.41 -3.73
N ARG A 63 -2.37 -8.42 -4.55
CA ARG A 63 -0.98 -8.66 -4.97
C ARG A 63 -0.62 -7.70 -6.10
N GLY A 64 0.51 -7.00 -5.95
CA GLY A 64 0.97 -5.96 -6.88
C GLY A 64 1.50 -6.52 -8.21
N ASN A 65 2.71 -7.09 -8.22
CA ASN A 65 3.32 -7.71 -9.39
C ASN A 65 3.40 -9.23 -9.20
N VAL A 66 2.37 -9.96 -9.64
CA VAL A 66 2.25 -11.41 -9.45
C VAL A 66 3.37 -12.15 -10.16
N GLN A 67 3.67 -11.81 -11.42
CA GLN A 67 4.74 -12.48 -12.16
C GLN A 67 6.12 -12.25 -11.53
N ALA A 68 6.41 -11.05 -11.02
CA ALA A 68 7.67 -10.79 -10.32
C ALA A 68 7.72 -11.46 -8.95
N LEU A 69 6.60 -11.51 -8.21
CA LEU A 69 6.49 -12.23 -6.94
C LEU A 69 6.81 -13.72 -7.11
N GLU A 70 6.30 -14.35 -8.17
CA GLU A 70 6.59 -15.77 -8.47
C GLU A 70 8.08 -16.03 -8.74
N ARG A 71 8.82 -15.01 -9.19
CA ARG A 71 10.26 -15.11 -9.48
C ARG A 71 11.15 -14.54 -8.38
N GLY A 72 10.59 -13.89 -7.36
CA GLY A 72 11.34 -13.23 -6.29
C GLY A 72 12.26 -12.10 -6.78
N VAL A 73 11.93 -11.45 -7.90
CA VAL A 73 12.72 -10.34 -8.48
C VAL A 73 11.97 -9.02 -8.33
N ARG A 74 12.67 -7.88 -8.31
CA ARG A 74 12.03 -6.57 -8.17
C ARG A 74 10.98 -6.32 -9.27
N PHE A 75 11.36 -6.55 -10.51
CA PHE A 75 10.50 -6.49 -11.70
C PHE A 75 11.11 -7.35 -12.81
N LEU A 76 10.32 -7.63 -13.86
CA LEU A 76 10.73 -8.38 -15.04
C LEU A 76 11.33 -7.48 -16.12
N GLN A 77 10.58 -6.46 -16.56
CA GLN A 77 10.99 -5.55 -17.65
C GLN A 77 11.10 -4.12 -17.17
N ARG A 78 10.11 -3.63 -16.42
CA ARG A 78 10.11 -2.26 -15.91
C ARG A 78 9.58 -2.22 -14.48
N ASP A 79 10.05 -1.27 -13.68
CA ASP A 79 9.52 -1.10 -12.33
C ASP A 79 8.02 -0.72 -12.40
N LEU A 80 7.15 -1.60 -11.89
CA LEU A 80 5.69 -1.41 -11.88
C LEU A 80 5.29 -0.13 -11.14
N ASN A 81 6.04 0.25 -10.09
CA ASN A 81 5.81 1.47 -9.33
C ASN A 81 6.45 2.71 -10.00
N ARG A 82 6.76 2.63 -11.30
CA ARG A 82 7.09 3.75 -12.21
C ARG A 82 6.15 3.80 -13.42
N MET A 83 5.06 3.03 -13.41
CA MET A 83 4.15 2.89 -14.56
C MET A 83 2.83 3.65 -14.44
N TRP A 84 2.58 4.30 -13.31
CA TRP A 84 1.31 4.96 -13.01
C TRP A 84 1.26 6.39 -13.54
N THR A 85 1.63 6.60 -14.80
CA THR A 85 1.42 7.88 -15.49
C THR A 85 0.19 7.78 -16.39
N GLU A 86 -0.46 8.91 -16.64
CA GLU A 86 -1.64 8.99 -17.50
C GLU A 86 -1.40 8.40 -18.90
N GLU A 87 -0.23 8.67 -19.48
CA GLU A 87 0.14 8.15 -20.80
C GLU A 87 0.18 6.61 -20.81
N ILE A 88 0.87 6.02 -19.83
CA ILE A 88 1.07 4.57 -19.74
C ILE A 88 -0.25 3.88 -19.39
N VAL A 89 -1.01 4.43 -18.44
CA VAL A 89 -2.33 3.89 -18.09
C VAL A 89 -3.28 3.97 -19.28
N ALA A 90 -3.33 5.08 -20.00
CA ALA A 90 -4.16 5.22 -21.19
C ALA A 90 -3.78 4.22 -22.29
N HIS A 91 -2.47 3.98 -22.49
CA HIS A 91 -1.97 2.95 -23.39
C HIS A 91 -2.46 1.57 -22.97
N VAL A 92 -2.16 1.15 -21.74
CA VAL A 92 -2.48 -0.17 -21.20
C VAL A 92 -3.99 -0.44 -21.19
N ARG A 93 -4.82 0.57 -20.90
CA ARG A 93 -6.29 0.44 -20.96
C ARG A 93 -6.78 0.11 -22.37
N LYS A 94 -6.24 0.78 -23.39
CA LYS A 94 -6.63 0.60 -24.80
C LYS A 94 -6.06 -0.67 -25.43
N THR A 95 -4.91 -1.14 -24.95
CA THR A 95 -4.25 -2.33 -25.51
C THR A 95 -4.98 -3.62 -25.06
N PRO A 96 -5.31 -4.54 -25.98
CA PRO A 96 -5.87 -5.85 -25.64
C PRO A 96 -4.91 -6.68 -24.79
N ARG A 97 -5.43 -7.44 -23.80
CA ARG A 97 -4.61 -8.27 -22.89
C ARG A 97 -3.62 -9.17 -23.62
N ALA A 98 -4.01 -9.77 -24.74
CA ALA A 98 -3.16 -10.69 -25.53
C ALA A 98 -1.92 -10.02 -26.16
N ARG A 99 -1.80 -8.69 -26.09
CA ARG A 99 -0.65 -7.92 -26.59
C ARG A 99 0.17 -7.29 -25.46
N LEU A 100 -0.21 -7.53 -24.21
CA LEU A 100 0.50 -7.03 -23.05
C LEU A 100 1.26 -8.17 -22.39
N GLU A 101 2.44 -7.85 -21.89
CA GLU A 101 3.33 -8.78 -21.22
C GLU A 101 3.89 -8.13 -19.96
N ALA A 102 4.46 -8.94 -19.05
CA ALA A 102 5.16 -8.48 -17.85
C ALA A 102 4.37 -7.38 -17.11
N GLU A 103 5.00 -6.25 -16.76
CA GLU A 103 4.39 -5.21 -15.94
C GLU A 103 3.26 -4.43 -16.61
N GLU A 104 3.16 -4.40 -17.94
CA GLU A 104 1.99 -3.79 -18.58
C GLU A 104 0.73 -4.64 -18.38
N LEU A 105 0.88 -5.97 -18.42
CA LEU A 105 -0.20 -6.90 -18.09
C LEU A 105 -0.59 -6.78 -16.61
N GLU A 106 0.41 -6.72 -15.71
CA GLU A 106 0.18 -6.51 -14.27
C GLU A 106 -0.59 -5.21 -14.00
N LEU A 107 -0.18 -4.11 -14.64
CA LEU A 107 -0.85 -2.81 -14.52
C LEU A 107 -2.31 -2.90 -15.03
N LYS A 108 -2.55 -3.56 -16.17
CA LYS A 108 -3.92 -3.72 -16.68
C LYS A 108 -4.81 -4.45 -15.69
N GLU A 109 -4.32 -5.55 -15.14
CA GLU A 109 -5.09 -6.36 -14.19
C GLU A 109 -5.36 -5.62 -12.88
N LEU A 110 -4.40 -4.82 -12.39
CA LEU A 110 -4.61 -3.95 -11.23
C LEU A 110 -5.69 -2.89 -11.49
N LEU A 111 -5.63 -2.21 -12.64
CA LEU A 111 -6.63 -1.23 -13.03
C LEU A 111 -8.03 -1.85 -13.10
N GLU A 112 -8.15 -3.04 -13.67
CA GLU A 112 -9.43 -3.76 -13.74
C GLU A 112 -9.96 -4.16 -12.35
N VAL A 113 -9.08 -4.53 -11.42
CA VAL A 113 -9.47 -4.79 -10.02
C VAL A 113 -9.96 -3.49 -9.38
N PHE A 114 -9.20 -2.41 -9.47
CA PHE A 114 -9.57 -1.13 -8.85
C PHE A 114 -10.90 -0.61 -9.42
N ASP A 115 -11.05 -0.59 -10.75
CA ASP A 115 -12.28 -0.17 -11.41
C ASP A 115 -13.46 -1.03 -10.96
N ARG A 116 -13.29 -2.35 -10.88
CA ARG A 116 -14.37 -3.25 -10.44
C ARG A 116 -14.76 -2.96 -9.01
N GLU A 117 -13.80 -2.82 -8.09
CA GLU A 117 -14.11 -2.56 -6.67
C GLU A 117 -14.79 -1.20 -6.48
N VAL A 118 -14.32 -0.16 -7.16
CA VAL A 118 -14.92 1.18 -7.12
C VAL A 118 -16.34 1.17 -7.69
N ASN A 119 -16.53 0.59 -8.88
CA ASN A 119 -17.86 0.54 -9.53
C ASN A 119 -18.87 -0.31 -8.77
N THR A 120 -18.42 -1.41 -8.16
CA THR A 120 -19.30 -2.32 -7.42
C THR A 120 -19.67 -1.76 -6.05
N TYR A 121 -18.72 -1.13 -5.37
CA TYR A 121 -18.93 -0.65 -4.00
C TYR A 121 -19.51 0.77 -3.93
N GLN A 122 -19.22 1.60 -4.94
CA GLN A 122 -19.59 3.02 -5.02
C GLN A 122 -19.22 3.78 -3.73
N PRO A 123 -17.92 3.82 -3.37
CA PRO A 123 -17.46 4.47 -2.14
C PRO A 123 -17.62 5.99 -2.19
N ASP A 124 -17.89 6.58 -1.03
CA ASP A 124 -17.73 8.03 -0.83
C ASP A 124 -16.27 8.41 -0.55
N LYS A 125 -15.45 7.43 -0.14
CA LYS A 125 -14.02 7.57 0.15
C LYS A 125 -13.22 6.32 -0.24
N ILE A 126 -12.08 6.52 -0.90
CA ILE A 126 -11.12 5.49 -1.31
C ILE A 126 -9.79 5.76 -0.60
N VAL A 127 -9.23 4.74 0.03
CA VAL A 127 -7.89 4.81 0.62
C VAL A 127 -7.03 3.68 0.06
N LEU A 128 -5.86 4.01 -0.47
CA LEU A 128 -4.82 3.05 -0.80
C LEU A 128 -3.74 3.07 0.27
N LEU A 129 -3.42 1.89 0.83
CA LEU A 129 -2.16 1.64 1.53
C LEU A 129 -1.27 0.72 0.70
N ASP A 130 -0.12 1.22 0.25
CA ASP A 130 0.86 0.47 -0.52
C ASP A 130 2.02 0.00 0.37
N LEU A 131 2.13 -1.31 0.57
CA LEU A 131 3.10 -1.93 1.48
C LEU A 131 4.38 -2.30 0.74
N HIS A 132 5.49 -1.70 1.17
CA HIS A 132 6.84 -1.93 0.66
C HIS A 132 7.79 -2.39 1.76
N THR A 133 8.93 -2.90 1.33
CA THR A 133 10.12 -3.08 2.14
C THR A 133 11.31 -2.47 1.41
N THR A 134 12.35 -2.13 2.13
CA THR A 134 13.53 -1.46 1.57
C THR A 134 14.76 -2.39 1.59
N THR A 135 15.81 -2.00 0.88
CA THR A 135 17.13 -2.64 1.00
C THR A 135 17.87 -2.20 2.27
N ALA A 136 17.53 -1.01 2.79
CA ALA A 136 18.19 -0.43 3.96
C ALA A 136 17.78 -1.12 5.27
N ARG A 137 18.73 -1.22 6.20
CA ARG A 137 18.46 -1.72 7.56
C ARG A 137 18.03 -0.58 8.47
N GLY A 138 17.24 -0.92 9.50
CA GLY A 138 17.14 -0.10 10.73
C GLY A 138 16.07 1.00 10.76
N GLY A 139 15.13 1.05 9.82
CA GLY A 139 14.05 2.04 9.86
C GLY A 139 12.74 1.55 9.25
N ILE A 140 11.64 2.05 9.81
CA ILE A 140 10.32 2.06 9.18
C ILE A 140 9.95 3.50 8.88
N PHE A 141 9.17 3.74 7.84
CA PHE A 141 8.60 5.05 7.57
C PHE A 141 7.37 4.94 6.68
N SER A 142 6.54 5.97 6.71
CA SER A 142 5.43 6.14 5.79
C SER A 142 5.80 7.22 4.77
N ILE A 143 5.34 7.08 3.52
CA ILE A 143 5.41 8.15 2.52
C ILE A 143 3.99 8.66 2.32
N ALA A 144 3.83 9.98 2.48
CA ALA A 144 2.56 10.66 2.22
C ALA A 144 2.68 11.50 0.95
N THR A 145 1.53 11.79 0.33
CA THR A 145 1.41 12.92 -0.60
C THR A 145 1.46 14.24 0.19
N ASP A 146 1.49 15.37 -0.51
CA ASP A 146 1.44 16.69 0.13
C ASP A 146 -0.01 17.06 0.58
N GLU A 147 -0.99 16.16 0.38
CA GLU A 147 -2.38 16.36 0.81
C GLU A 147 -2.56 16.14 2.32
N PRO A 148 -3.33 17.00 3.03
CA PRO A 148 -3.51 16.90 4.49
C PRO A 148 -4.02 15.54 4.96
N GLU A 149 -4.91 14.91 4.20
CA GLU A 149 -5.49 13.61 4.56
C GLU A 149 -4.48 12.47 4.44
N SER A 150 -3.60 12.51 3.43
CA SER A 150 -2.50 11.54 3.29
C SER A 150 -1.54 11.64 4.48
N ILE A 151 -1.16 12.87 4.85
CA ILE A 151 -0.30 13.13 6.02
C ILE A 151 -0.96 12.65 7.32
N ARG A 152 -2.27 12.90 7.49
CA ARG A 152 -3.02 12.46 8.67
C ARG A 152 -3.03 10.94 8.78
N ILE A 153 -3.36 10.24 7.70
CA ILE A 153 -3.37 8.77 7.67
C ILE A 153 -1.97 8.24 7.93
N ALA A 154 -0.95 8.74 7.23
CA ALA A 154 0.45 8.32 7.39
C ALA A 154 0.96 8.51 8.83
N THR A 155 0.59 9.62 9.48
CA THR A 155 0.97 9.89 10.88
C THR A 155 0.32 8.90 11.84
N ASN A 156 -0.93 8.50 11.59
CA ASN A 156 -1.66 7.52 12.40
C ASN A 156 -1.19 6.08 12.18
N LEU A 157 -0.28 5.83 11.23
CA LEU A 157 0.42 4.55 11.12
C LEU A 157 1.47 4.37 12.23
N HIS A 158 1.85 5.44 12.94
CA HIS A 158 2.86 5.46 14.01
C HIS A 158 4.29 5.15 13.54
N ALA A 159 4.59 5.50 12.29
CA ALA A 159 5.94 5.56 11.74
C ALA A 159 6.27 7.01 11.33
N PRO A 160 7.56 7.40 11.25
CA PRO A 160 7.95 8.69 10.70
C PRO A 160 7.37 8.87 9.31
N VAL A 161 6.76 10.03 9.05
CA VAL A 161 6.20 10.37 7.74
C VAL A 161 7.23 11.15 6.94
N ILE A 162 7.49 10.72 5.71
CA ILE A 162 8.31 11.45 4.74
C ILE A 162 7.39 12.13 3.72
N THR A 163 7.46 13.46 3.63
CA THR A 163 6.79 14.28 2.61
C THR A 163 7.78 14.77 1.56
N GLY A 164 7.28 15.29 0.43
CA GLY A 164 8.11 15.82 -0.65
C GLY A 164 8.84 14.77 -1.52
N MET A 165 8.84 13.50 -1.13
CA MET A 165 9.48 12.42 -1.88
C MET A 165 8.92 12.25 -3.30
N LEU A 166 7.61 12.46 -3.46
CA LEU A 166 6.93 12.36 -4.75
C LEU A 166 7.40 13.39 -5.78
N ARG A 167 8.02 14.50 -5.37
CA ARG A 167 8.55 15.51 -6.32
C ARG A 167 9.76 15.02 -7.12
N GLY A 168 10.49 14.04 -6.59
CA GLY A 168 11.70 13.49 -7.21
C GLY A 168 11.50 12.18 -7.97
N ILE A 169 10.29 11.62 -7.96
CA ILE A 169 9.95 10.34 -8.61
C ILE A 169 8.65 10.46 -9.38
N THR A 170 8.43 9.61 -10.38
CA THR A 170 7.23 9.66 -11.21
C THR A 170 6.59 8.29 -11.35
N GLY A 171 5.27 8.29 -11.58
CA GLY A 171 4.53 7.08 -11.93
C GLY A 171 4.39 6.06 -10.80
N THR A 172 4.30 6.50 -9.55
CA THR A 172 3.99 5.62 -8.40
C THR A 172 2.49 5.45 -8.21
N THR A 173 2.08 4.41 -7.48
CA THR A 173 0.69 4.21 -7.06
C THR A 173 0.10 5.45 -6.36
N LEU A 174 0.89 6.14 -5.53
CA LEU A 174 0.46 7.37 -4.83
C LEU A 174 0.13 8.52 -5.79
N HIS A 175 0.77 8.59 -6.96
CA HIS A 175 0.39 9.58 -7.99
C HIS A 175 -0.96 9.25 -8.63
N TRP A 176 -1.34 7.97 -8.66
CA TRP A 176 -2.60 7.54 -9.26
C TRP A 176 -3.78 7.64 -8.30
N PHE A 177 -3.58 7.40 -7.01
CA PHE A 177 -4.65 7.43 -6.01
C PHE A 177 -4.96 8.85 -5.53
N VAL A 178 -5.49 9.65 -6.46
CA VAL A 178 -5.97 11.03 -6.29
C VAL A 178 -7.40 11.17 -6.85
N PRO A 179 -8.21 12.13 -6.36
CA PRO A 179 -9.63 12.24 -6.72
C PRO A 179 -9.93 12.31 -8.23
N ASP A 180 -9.06 12.96 -9.01
CA ASP A 180 -9.25 13.16 -10.46
C ASP A 180 -9.36 11.85 -11.24
N HIS A 181 -8.60 10.81 -10.85
CA HIS A 181 -8.66 9.50 -11.51
C HIS A 181 -9.86 8.64 -11.07
N PHE A 182 -10.61 9.08 -10.05
CA PHE A 182 -11.73 8.35 -9.47
C PHE A 182 -13.02 9.18 -9.47
N GLY A 183 -13.19 10.04 -10.49
CA GLY A 183 -14.45 10.75 -10.72
C GLY A 183 -14.80 11.79 -9.64
N GLY A 184 -13.80 12.28 -8.90
CA GLY A 184 -13.98 13.23 -7.81
C GLY A 184 -14.32 12.59 -6.47
N THR A 185 -14.41 11.27 -6.37
CA THR A 185 -14.50 10.57 -5.08
C THR A 185 -13.27 10.89 -4.23
N GLU A 186 -13.48 11.18 -2.93
CA GLU A 186 -12.40 11.44 -1.99
C GLU A 186 -11.40 10.26 -2.03
N THR A 187 -10.18 10.49 -2.49
CA THR A 187 -9.20 9.43 -2.74
C THR A 187 -7.87 9.82 -2.12
N THR A 188 -7.25 8.90 -1.38
CA THR A 188 -5.96 9.15 -0.72
C THR A 188 -5.05 7.93 -0.80
N GLY A 189 -3.82 8.12 -1.28
CA GLY A 189 -2.75 7.13 -1.23
C GLY A 189 -1.74 7.38 -0.10
N VAL A 190 -1.27 6.32 0.53
CA VAL A 190 -0.15 6.30 1.48
C VAL A 190 0.71 5.08 1.18
N ALA A 191 2.04 5.21 1.25
CA ALA A 191 2.95 4.07 1.22
C ALA A 191 3.54 3.81 2.60
N PHE A 192 3.85 2.55 2.91
CA PHE A 192 4.50 2.18 4.15
C PHE A 192 5.69 1.26 3.88
N GLU A 193 6.84 1.63 4.41
CA GLU A 193 8.10 0.91 4.31
C GLU A 193 8.32 0.13 5.62
N ALA A 194 8.15 -1.19 5.55
CA ALA A 194 8.11 -2.06 6.73
C ALA A 194 9.50 -2.50 7.25
N GLY A 195 10.58 -1.92 6.72
CA GLY A 195 11.96 -2.29 7.01
C GLY A 195 12.59 -3.13 5.91
N GLN A 196 13.67 -3.83 6.20
CA GLN A 196 14.46 -4.52 5.19
C GLN A 196 13.70 -5.72 4.59
N HIS A 197 13.92 -6.03 3.30
CA HIS A 197 13.26 -7.11 2.56
C HIS A 197 13.18 -8.46 3.29
N ASP A 198 14.27 -8.86 3.95
CA ASP A 198 14.42 -10.16 4.59
C ASP A 198 14.21 -10.10 6.12
N ASP A 199 13.90 -8.93 6.67
CA ASP A 199 13.62 -8.80 8.10
C ASP A 199 12.29 -9.52 8.43
N PRO A 200 12.31 -10.57 9.28
CA PRO A 200 11.08 -11.29 9.63
C PRO A 200 10.05 -10.41 10.33
N LEU A 201 10.46 -9.28 10.93
CA LEU A 201 9.56 -8.33 11.55
C LEU A 201 8.81 -7.45 10.54
N SER A 202 9.25 -7.39 9.28
CA SER A 202 8.57 -6.63 8.22
C SER A 202 7.12 -7.08 8.06
N VAL A 203 6.84 -8.39 8.19
CA VAL A 203 5.45 -8.91 8.16
C VAL A 203 4.62 -8.34 9.31
N ASN A 204 5.14 -8.38 10.54
CA ASN A 204 4.42 -7.87 11.72
C ASN A 204 4.19 -6.36 11.65
N ARG A 205 5.16 -5.60 11.13
CA ARG A 205 5.04 -4.15 10.94
C ARG A 205 4.01 -3.82 9.87
N SER A 206 3.98 -4.55 8.76
CA SER A 206 2.94 -4.42 7.74
C SER A 206 1.54 -4.74 8.29
N ILE A 207 1.39 -5.77 9.14
CA ILE A 207 0.11 -6.06 9.83
C ILE A 207 -0.31 -4.86 10.68
N SER A 208 0.62 -4.32 11.50
CA SER A 208 0.34 -3.13 12.30
C SER A 208 -0.06 -1.92 11.43
N ALA A 209 0.59 -1.70 10.28
CA ALA A 209 0.25 -0.62 9.37
C ALA A 209 -1.17 -0.79 8.78
N ILE A 210 -1.55 -2.00 8.37
CA ILE A 210 -2.91 -2.31 7.87
C ILE A 210 -3.96 -1.97 8.94
N ILE A 211 -3.78 -2.47 10.16
CA ILE A 211 -4.71 -2.28 11.27
C ILE A 211 -4.79 -0.80 11.68
N ASN A 212 -3.65 -0.12 11.77
CA ASN A 212 -3.61 1.30 12.08
C ASN A 212 -4.28 2.15 11.00
N CYS A 213 -4.16 1.76 9.73
CA CYS A 213 -4.87 2.39 8.63
C CYS A 213 -6.38 2.20 8.77
N MET A 214 -6.86 0.97 9.01
CA MET A 214 -8.28 0.67 9.24
C MET A 214 -8.87 1.56 10.35
N ARG A 215 -8.16 1.72 11.47
CA ARG A 215 -8.56 2.62 12.55
C ARG A 215 -8.54 4.10 12.11
N SER A 216 -7.47 4.54 11.44
CA SER A 216 -7.30 5.94 11.03
C SER A 216 -8.38 6.42 10.05
N ILE A 217 -8.93 5.51 9.23
CA ILE A 217 -9.99 5.78 8.27
C ILE A 217 -11.40 5.52 8.84
N GLY A 218 -11.49 5.13 10.11
CA GLY A 218 -12.76 4.85 10.79
C GLY A 218 -13.47 3.58 10.29
N ALA A 219 -12.71 2.61 9.75
CA ALA A 219 -13.26 1.33 9.32
C ALA A 219 -13.43 0.34 10.48
N VAL A 220 -12.71 0.54 11.59
CA VAL A 220 -12.88 -0.19 12.86
C VAL A 220 -12.83 0.82 14.00
N LYS A 221 -13.41 0.49 15.16
CA LYS A 221 -13.33 1.37 16.33
C LYS A 221 -11.96 1.24 16.99
N PRO A 222 -11.45 2.28 17.67
CA PRO A 222 -10.18 2.20 18.40
C PRO A 222 -10.12 1.06 19.43
N GLU A 223 -11.25 0.77 20.09
CA GLU A 223 -11.41 -0.32 21.07
C GLU A 223 -11.35 -1.73 20.47
N ASP A 224 -11.62 -1.88 19.18
CA ASP A 224 -11.56 -3.16 18.45
C ASP A 224 -10.13 -3.56 18.08
N VAL A 225 -9.16 -2.65 18.27
CA VAL A 225 -7.77 -2.86 17.89
C VAL A 225 -6.91 -3.09 19.13
N GLU A 226 -6.28 -4.26 19.23
CA GLU A 226 -5.32 -4.51 20.30
C GLU A 226 -4.16 -3.50 20.27
N ASN A 227 -3.91 -2.85 21.42
CA ASN A 227 -2.81 -1.89 21.64
C ASN A 227 -1.39 -2.43 21.34
N ARG A 228 -1.24 -3.73 21.09
CA ARG A 228 0.02 -4.37 20.70
C ARG A 228 0.57 -3.82 19.38
N HIS A 229 -0.30 -3.55 18.41
CA HIS A 229 0.11 -3.11 17.07
C HIS A 229 0.71 -1.71 17.09
N ASP A 230 0.14 -0.82 17.90
CA ASP A 230 0.66 0.52 18.16
C ASP A 230 2.03 0.48 18.84
N LYS A 231 2.16 -0.32 19.91
CA LYS A 231 3.42 -0.41 20.66
C LYS A 231 4.60 -0.80 19.77
N LEU A 232 4.39 -1.74 18.84
CA LEU A 232 5.45 -2.18 17.93
C LEU A 232 6.00 -0.99 17.12
N LEU A 233 5.14 -0.26 16.39
CA LEU A 233 5.57 0.82 15.52
C LEU A 233 6.04 2.05 16.31
N ILE A 234 5.35 2.40 17.39
CA ILE A 234 5.75 3.49 18.29
C ILE A 234 7.17 3.25 18.83
N THR A 235 7.49 2.02 19.27
CA THR A 235 8.82 1.68 19.78
C THR A 235 9.92 1.86 18.71
N TYR A 236 9.66 1.44 17.47
CA TYR A 236 10.62 1.66 16.37
C TYR A 236 10.81 3.14 16.01
N SER A 237 9.79 3.96 16.25
CA SER A 237 9.79 5.39 15.94
C SER A 237 10.27 6.28 17.09
N GLN A 238 10.70 5.70 18.21
CA GLN A 238 11.12 6.47 19.39
C GLN A 238 12.30 7.38 19.07
N GLY A 239 12.16 8.67 19.36
CA GLY A 239 13.20 9.68 19.15
C GLY A 239 13.31 10.20 17.71
N LEU A 240 12.48 9.71 16.78
CA LEU A 240 12.43 10.20 15.40
C LEU A 240 11.37 11.31 15.23
N PRO A 241 11.55 12.22 14.26
CA PRO A 241 10.51 13.20 13.93
C PRO A 241 9.24 12.50 13.45
N LYS A 242 8.08 13.02 13.84
CA LYS A 242 6.78 12.50 13.36
C LYS A 242 6.61 12.71 11.86
N VAL A 243 7.03 13.87 11.37
CA VAL A 243 6.99 14.26 9.96
C VAL A 243 8.33 14.89 9.61
N ALA A 244 8.92 14.47 8.50
CA ALA A 244 10.11 15.03 7.91
C ALA A 244 9.89 15.28 6.42
N GLU A 245 10.46 16.35 5.89
CA GLU A 245 10.37 16.70 4.48
C GLU A 245 11.68 16.37 3.76
N LEU A 246 11.58 15.73 2.59
CA LEU A 246 12.73 15.57 1.70
C LEU A 246 13.06 16.91 1.03
N LEU A 247 14.20 17.50 1.42
CA LEU A 247 14.67 18.78 0.87
C LEU A 247 15.64 18.62 -0.29
N TYR A 248 16.45 17.56 -0.30
CA TYR A 248 17.54 17.39 -1.25
C TYR A 248 17.80 15.92 -1.55
N VAL A 249 18.07 15.63 -2.83
CA VAL A 249 18.53 14.32 -3.31
C VAL A 249 19.85 14.52 -4.01
N TYR A 250 20.88 13.82 -3.55
CA TYR A 250 22.14 13.71 -4.27
C TYR A 250 22.02 12.61 -5.33
N HIS A 251 22.13 12.99 -6.60
CA HIS A 251 22.19 12.03 -7.69
C HIS A 251 23.63 11.63 -7.94
N ILE A 252 23.94 10.35 -7.72
CA ILE A 252 25.25 9.78 -8.01
C ILE A 252 25.56 9.97 -9.49
N GLN A 253 26.70 10.59 -9.78
CA GLN A 253 27.18 10.84 -11.13
C GLN A 253 27.84 9.59 -11.73
N PRO A 254 27.87 9.45 -13.07
CA PRO A 254 28.44 8.26 -13.72
C PRO A 254 29.92 8.01 -13.41
N ASP A 255 30.65 9.04 -13.01
CA ASP A 255 32.07 8.99 -12.66
C ASP A 255 32.34 8.72 -11.17
N GLU A 256 31.31 8.62 -10.33
CA GLU A 256 31.44 8.29 -8.92
C GLU A 256 31.47 6.77 -8.70
N GLU A 257 32.50 6.26 -8.00
CA GLU A 257 32.64 4.84 -7.64
C GLU A 257 31.73 4.46 -6.45
N PHE A 258 30.43 4.66 -6.61
CA PHE A 258 29.46 4.26 -5.59
C PHE A 258 29.27 2.74 -5.56
N HIS A 259 29.48 2.15 -4.38
CA HIS A 259 29.15 0.76 -4.09
C HIS A 259 27.97 0.71 -3.12
N MET A 260 26.90 -0.01 -3.47
CA MET A 260 25.79 -0.30 -2.57
C MET A 260 26.19 -1.18 -1.40
#